data_AF-A0A1Y2ICV9-F1
#
_entry.id   AF-A0A1Y2ICV9-F1
#
_cell.length_a   1.000
_cell.length_b   1.000
_cell.length_c   1.000
_cell.angle_alpha   90.00
_cell.angle_beta   90.00
_cell.angle_gamma   90.00
#
_symmetry.space_group_name_H-M   'P 1'
#
loop_
_entity.id
_entity.type
_entity.pdbx_description
1 polymer ?
#
loop_
_entity_poly.entity_id
_entity_poly.type
_entity_poly.pdbx_seq_one_letter_code
_entity_poly.pdbx_strand_id
1 'polypeptide(L)'
;SNFEQRLAAATLPEPGPDYFLARRTVWCTQAVKQPSPTPANASRLRLESLLDVPGAIENDETWRSGLDKVWEGLVAGARLRHRLPLALVIKILQAGWIREGTWPRGAVAPDSD
;
A
#
# COMPACT_ATOMS: atom_id res chain seq x y z
N SER A 1 11.83 -7.28 22.23
CA SER A 1 11.09 -7.54 20.96
C SER A 1 11.77 -8.71 20.23
N ASN A 2 11.12 -9.36 19.25
CA ASN A 2 11.75 -10.46 18.48
C ASN A 2 12.96 -9.96 17.65
N PHE A 3 13.02 -8.67 17.30
CA PHE A 3 14.22 -8.07 16.75
C PHE A 3 15.41 -8.11 17.73
N GLU A 4 15.27 -7.63 18.96
CA GLU A 4 16.37 -7.60 19.95
C GLU A 4 16.98 -8.98 20.20
N GLN A 5 16.14 -10.03 20.26
CA GLN A 5 16.62 -11.41 20.43
C GLN A 5 17.48 -11.89 19.26
N ARG A 6 17.13 -11.49 18.03
CA ARG A 6 17.87 -11.87 16.82
C ARG A 6 19.13 -11.03 16.63
N LEU A 7 19.08 -9.78 17.06
CA LEU A 7 20.25 -8.93 17.12
C LEU A 7 21.28 -9.48 18.10
N ALA A 8 20.85 -9.92 19.29
CA ALA A 8 21.72 -10.52 20.30
C ALA A 8 22.31 -11.88 19.85
N ALA A 9 21.60 -12.62 18.98
CA ALA A 9 22.07 -13.89 18.44
C ALA A 9 22.95 -13.75 17.17
N ALA A 10 22.99 -12.57 16.56
CA ALA A 10 23.77 -12.33 15.35
C ALA A 10 25.21 -11.94 15.68
N THR A 11 26.18 -12.53 14.97
CA THR A 11 27.56 -12.08 15.02
C THR A 11 27.67 -10.79 14.20
N LEU A 12 27.92 -9.66 14.86
CA LEU A 12 28.11 -8.37 14.23
C LEU A 12 29.61 -8.02 14.21
N PRO A 13 30.12 -7.35 13.15
CA PRO A 13 31.49 -6.85 13.10
C PRO A 13 31.69 -5.68 14.08
N GLU A 14 32.90 -5.12 14.15
CA GLU A 14 33.14 -3.91 14.95
C GLU A 14 32.31 -2.72 14.43
N PRO A 15 31.93 -1.77 15.33
CA PRO A 15 31.13 -0.60 14.95
C PRO A 15 31.70 0.18 13.76
N GLY A 16 30.88 0.34 12.72
CA GLY A 16 31.25 0.97 11.46
C GLY A 16 30.19 0.73 10.37
N PRO A 17 30.49 1.04 9.10
CA PRO A 17 29.58 0.79 7.99
C PRO A 17 29.14 -0.68 7.89
N ASP A 18 30.06 -1.61 8.11
CA ASP A 18 29.79 -3.05 8.08
C ASP A 18 28.86 -3.48 9.22
N TYR A 19 29.01 -2.89 10.40
CA TYR A 19 28.09 -3.11 11.51
C TYR A 19 26.68 -2.64 11.17
N PHE A 20 26.56 -1.47 10.53
CA PHE A 20 25.27 -0.95 10.09
C PHE A 20 24.62 -1.90 9.07
N LEU A 21 25.36 -2.37 8.07
CA LEU A 21 24.85 -3.31 7.07
C LEU A 21 24.44 -4.65 7.68
N ALA A 22 25.25 -5.20 8.59
CA ALA A 22 24.96 -6.45 9.28
C ALA A 22 23.71 -6.31 10.16
N ARG A 23 23.61 -5.24 10.97
CA ARG A 23 22.43 -4.96 11.80
C ARG A 23 21.18 -4.71 10.95
N ARG A 24 21.29 -3.98 9.84
CA ARG A 24 20.20 -3.78 8.88
C ARG A 24 19.73 -5.10 8.30
N THR A 25 20.64 -6.01 7.97
CA THR A 25 20.30 -7.35 7.50
C THR A 25 19.48 -8.10 8.55
N VAL A 26 19.88 -8.07 9.82
CA VAL A 26 19.12 -8.69 10.93
C VAL A 26 17.76 -8.03 11.15
N TRP A 27 17.66 -6.71 10.96
CA TRP A 27 16.40 -5.97 11.05
C TRP A 27 15.43 -6.32 9.92
N CYS A 28 15.93 -6.33 8.68
CA CYS A 28 15.17 -6.68 7.48
C CYS A 28 14.83 -8.17 7.42
N THR A 29 15.62 -9.01 8.07
CA THR A 29 15.21 -10.37 8.40
C THR A 29 14.07 -10.20 9.39
N GLN A 30 12.78 -10.31 9.05
CA GLN A 30 11.74 -10.72 10.00
C GLN A 30 10.55 -11.37 9.32
N ALA A 31 10.25 -12.55 9.87
CA ALA A 31 9.12 -13.45 9.66
C ALA A 31 8.19 -13.10 8.49
N VAL A 32 8.37 -13.83 7.39
CA VAL A 32 7.41 -14.00 6.31
C VAL A 32 6.17 -14.73 6.83
N LYS A 33 5.46 -14.17 7.82
CA LYS A 33 4.02 -14.43 7.93
C LYS A 33 3.38 -13.36 7.10
N GLN A 34 3.55 -13.47 5.78
CA GLN A 34 2.73 -12.67 4.88
C GLN A 34 1.28 -12.93 5.31
N PRO A 35 0.51 -11.88 5.60
CA PRO A 35 -0.89 -12.06 5.90
C PRO A 35 -1.51 -12.86 4.76
N SER A 36 -2.16 -13.98 5.07
CA SER A 36 -2.86 -14.74 4.05
C SER A 36 -3.85 -13.80 3.35
N PRO A 37 -3.87 -13.79 2.00
CA PRO A 37 -4.82 -12.99 1.26
C PRO A 37 -6.23 -13.30 1.76
N THR A 38 -7.01 -12.26 2.02
CA THR A 38 -8.44 -12.46 2.27
C THR A 38 -9.08 -12.91 0.95
N PRO A 39 -9.92 -13.97 0.95
CA PRO A 39 -10.62 -14.39 -0.26
C PRO A 39 -11.42 -13.20 -0.83
N ALA A 40 -11.45 -13.11 -2.15
CA ALA A 40 -12.22 -12.06 -2.81
C ALA A 40 -13.71 -12.24 -2.49
N ASN A 41 -14.35 -11.16 -2.06
CA ASN A 41 -15.81 -11.10 -1.90
C ASN A 41 -16.42 -10.30 -3.05
N ALA A 42 -17.75 -10.33 -3.17
CA ALA A 42 -18.46 -9.65 -4.26
C ALA A 42 -18.15 -8.14 -4.33
N SER A 43 -18.01 -7.47 -3.18
CA SER A 43 -17.67 -6.04 -3.12
C SER A 43 -16.26 -5.77 -3.66
N ARG A 44 -15.28 -6.62 -3.30
CA ARG A 44 -13.91 -6.52 -3.82
C ARG A 44 -13.86 -6.77 -5.32
N LEU A 45 -14.51 -7.84 -5.80
CA LEU A 45 -14.55 -8.15 -7.23
C LEU A 45 -15.19 -7.03 -8.05
N ARG A 46 -16.26 -6.41 -7.51
CA ARG A 46 -16.89 -5.25 -8.13
C ARG A 46 -15.90 -4.09 -8.22
N LEU A 47 -15.21 -3.74 -7.13
CA LEU A 47 -14.20 -2.66 -7.15
C LEU A 47 -13.05 -2.94 -8.13
N GLU A 48 -12.56 -4.19 -8.16
CA GLU A 48 -11.53 -4.62 -9.10
C GLU A 48 -12.02 -4.43 -10.54
N SER A 49 -13.21 -4.93 -10.90
CA SER A 49 -13.77 -4.77 -12.25
C SER A 49 -13.97 -3.30 -12.66
N LEU A 50 -14.34 -2.45 -11.70
CA LEU A 50 -14.61 -1.03 -11.93
C LEU A 50 -13.33 -0.25 -12.22
N LEU A 51 -12.22 -0.67 -11.62
CA LEU A 51 -10.91 -0.02 -11.70
C LEU A 51 -9.93 -0.72 -12.66
N ASP A 52 -10.36 -1.77 -13.35
CA ASP A 52 -9.58 -2.47 -14.37
C ASP A 52 -9.73 -1.84 -15.76
N VAL A 53 -10.76 -1.01 -15.95
CA VAL A 53 -11.00 -0.30 -17.22
C VAL A 53 -9.99 0.85 -17.39
N PRO A 54 -9.38 1.01 -18.59
CA PRO A 54 -8.52 2.16 -18.89
C PRO A 54 -9.24 3.49 -18.63
N GLY A 55 -8.58 4.42 -17.93
CA GLY A 55 -9.16 5.72 -17.58
C GLY A 55 -10.18 5.69 -16.43
N ALA A 56 -10.47 4.54 -15.82
CA ALA A 56 -11.45 4.43 -14.73
C ALA A 56 -11.18 5.37 -13.55
N ILE A 57 -9.90 5.59 -13.22
CA ILE A 57 -9.48 6.45 -12.11
C ILE A 57 -9.99 7.88 -12.29
N GLU A 58 -10.07 8.36 -13.54
CA GLU A 58 -10.49 9.73 -13.89
C GLU A 58 -11.97 9.81 -14.30
N ASN A 59 -12.62 8.68 -14.53
CA ASN A 59 -14.01 8.64 -15.01
C ASN A 59 -15.02 8.99 -13.89
N ASP A 60 -15.89 9.96 -14.15
CA ASP A 60 -16.92 10.44 -13.21
C ASP A 60 -18.07 9.46 -12.96
N GLU A 61 -18.43 8.65 -13.95
CA GLU A 61 -19.42 7.58 -13.78
C GLU A 61 -18.89 6.51 -12.84
N THR A 62 -17.62 6.13 -13.02
CA THR A 62 -16.90 5.25 -12.11
C THR A 62 -16.92 5.80 -10.69
N TRP A 63 -16.65 7.10 -10.53
CA TRP A 63 -16.69 7.77 -9.24
C TRP A 63 -18.05 7.67 -8.55
N ARG A 64 -19.11 8.07 -9.28
CA ARG A 64 -20.50 8.10 -8.78
C ARG A 64 -21.11 6.72 -8.55
N SER A 65 -20.52 5.66 -9.12
CA SER A 65 -20.99 4.28 -8.94
C SER A 65 -20.77 3.70 -7.53
N GLY A 66 -20.16 4.49 -6.63
CA GLY A 66 -19.89 4.15 -5.23
C GLY A 66 -18.41 4.16 -4.86
N LEU A 67 -17.51 4.52 -5.78
CA LEU A 67 -16.08 4.65 -5.50
C LEU A 67 -15.80 5.82 -4.55
N ASP A 68 -16.58 6.90 -4.67
CA ASP A 68 -16.60 8.06 -3.77
C ASP A 68 -16.73 7.65 -2.30
N LYS A 69 -17.73 6.82 -1.96
CA LYS A 69 -17.99 6.36 -0.59
C LYS A 69 -16.87 5.49 -0.04
N VAL A 70 -16.26 4.67 -0.91
CA VAL A 70 -15.12 3.83 -0.50
C VAL A 70 -13.91 4.71 -0.22
N TRP A 71 -13.65 5.71 -1.05
CA TRP A 71 -12.59 6.67 -0.85
C TRP A 71 -12.79 7.49 0.43
N GLU A 72 -13.98 8.04 0.65
CA GLU A 72 -14.33 8.79 1.88
C GLU A 72 -14.07 7.96 3.14
N GLY A 73 -14.50 6.68 3.13
CA GLY A 73 -14.24 5.76 4.23
C GLY A 73 -12.74 5.54 4.48
N LEU A 74 -11.94 5.39 3.41
CA LEU A 74 -10.48 5.23 3.54
C LEU A 74 -9.82 6.47 4.14
N VAL A 75 -10.15 7.66 3.64
CA VAL A 75 -9.55 8.92 4.11
C VAL A 75 -10.00 9.27 5.53
N ALA A 76 -11.24 8.94 5.91
CA ALA A 76 -11.74 9.08 7.28
C ALA A 76 -11.13 8.06 8.28
N GLY A 77 -10.27 7.15 7.81
CA GLY A 77 -9.64 6.12 8.67
C GLY A 77 -10.61 5.01 9.07
N ALA A 78 -11.67 4.76 8.29
CA ALA A 78 -12.61 3.69 8.56
C ALA A 78 -11.89 2.33 8.53
N ARG A 79 -12.17 1.51 9.54
CA ARG A 79 -11.58 0.18 9.65
C ARG A 79 -12.19 -0.77 8.62
N LEU A 80 -11.35 -1.32 7.74
CA LEU A 80 -11.78 -2.29 6.74
C LEU A 80 -12.25 -3.60 7.39
N ARG A 81 -13.47 -4.05 7.01
CA ARG A 81 -14.00 -5.36 7.42
C ARG A 81 -13.22 -6.52 6.78
N HIS A 82 -12.81 -6.34 5.53
CA HIS A 82 -11.99 -7.28 4.78
C HIS A 82 -10.78 -6.54 4.23
N ARG A 83 -9.61 -7.19 4.25
CA ARG A 83 -8.39 -6.59 3.71
C ARG A 83 -8.53 -6.42 2.20
N LEU A 84 -8.05 -5.29 1.69
CA LEU A 84 -7.98 -5.01 0.27
C LEU A 84 -6.52 -5.12 -0.22
N PRO A 85 -6.28 -5.55 -1.48
CA PRO A 85 -4.96 -5.45 -2.08
C PRO A 85 -4.46 -4.00 -2.08
N LEU A 86 -3.20 -3.79 -1.74
CA LEU A 86 -2.62 -2.45 -1.66
C LEU A 86 -2.73 -1.70 -3.00
N ALA A 87 -2.50 -2.39 -4.13
CA ALA A 87 -2.65 -1.82 -5.46
C ALA A 87 -4.07 -1.26 -5.70
N LEU A 88 -5.10 -1.96 -5.22
CA LEU A 88 -6.49 -1.49 -5.34
C LEU A 88 -6.73 -0.25 -4.47
N VAL A 89 -6.21 -0.25 -3.24
CA VAL A 89 -6.28 0.91 -2.33
C VAL A 89 -5.61 2.13 -2.95
N ILE A 90 -4.42 1.97 -3.55
CA ILE A 90 -3.70 3.05 -4.21
C ILE A 90 -4.53 3.63 -5.36
N LYS A 91 -5.14 2.80 -6.22
CA LYS A 91 -6.02 3.27 -7.30
C LYS A 91 -7.21 4.08 -6.77
N ILE A 92 -7.85 3.64 -5.68
CA ILE A 92 -8.98 4.34 -5.05
C ILE A 92 -8.52 5.71 -4.51
N LEU A 93 -7.41 5.75 -3.78
CA LEU A 93 -6.84 6.98 -3.24
C LEU A 93 -6.45 7.96 -4.34
N GLN A 94 -5.77 7.47 -5.38
CA GLN A 94 -5.40 8.27 -6.55
C GLN A 94 -6.63 8.87 -7.23
N ALA A 95 -7.72 8.12 -7.39
CA ALA A 95 -8.96 8.62 -7.98
C ALA A 95 -9.55 9.81 -7.20
N GLY A 96 -9.49 9.77 -5.86
CA GLY A 96 -9.94 10.89 -5.04
C GLY A 96 -8.97 12.07 -5.06
N TRP A 97 -7.66 11.84 -4.95
CA TRP A 97 -6.66 12.91 -4.98
C TRP A 97 -6.63 13.66 -6.32
N ILE A 98 -6.87 12.97 -7.44
CA ILE A 98 -7.04 13.64 -8.74
C ILE A 98 -8.21 14.62 -8.71
N ARG A 99 -9.31 14.28 -8.05
CA ARG A 99 -10.51 15.12 -7.95
C ARG A 99 -10.34 16.28 -6.99
N GLU A 100 -9.60 16.07 -5.90
CA GLU A 100 -9.22 17.14 -4.97
C GLU A 100 -8.12 18.05 -5.54
N GLY A 101 -7.52 17.69 -6.68
CA GLY A 101 -6.37 18.41 -7.23
C GLY A 101 -5.08 18.24 -6.44
N THR A 102 -5.03 17.26 -5.52
CA THR A 102 -3.86 16.93 -4.71
C THR A 102 -2.95 15.91 -5.40
N TRP A 103 -3.40 15.30 -6.50
CA TRP A 103 -2.56 14.47 -7.37
C TRP A 103 -2.18 15.19 -8.67
N PRO A 104 -0.87 15.28 -9.00
CA PRO A 104 -0.42 15.97 -10.20
C PRO A 104 -0.69 15.12 -11.45
N ARG A 105 -1.70 15.53 -12.25
CA ARG A 105 -2.06 14.86 -13.51
C ARG A 105 -0.93 14.98 -14.52
N GLY A 106 -0.53 13.83 -15.09
CA GLY A 106 0.50 13.77 -16.13
C GLY A 106 1.92 14.11 -15.66
N ALA A 107 2.14 14.28 -14.35
CA ALA A 107 3.48 14.50 -13.83
C ALA A 107 4.29 13.21 -13.88
N VAL A 108 5.48 13.32 -14.45
CA VAL A 108 6.48 12.24 -14.46
C VAL A 108 7.31 12.41 -13.21
N ALA A 109 7.45 11.34 -12.42
CA ALA A 109 8.37 11.36 -11.29
C ALA A 109 9.79 11.64 -11.82
N PRO A 110 10.55 12.57 -11.20
CA PRO A 110 11.94 12.76 -11.58
C PRO A 110 12.72 11.45 -11.43
N ASP A 111 13.75 11.27 -12.25
CA ASP A 111 14.66 10.15 -12.10
C ASP A 111 15.23 10.14 -10.68
N SER A 112 15.36 8.94 -10.10
CA SER A 112 15.90 8.80 -8.74
C SER A 112 17.39 9.10 -8.73
N ASP A 113 17.83 9.90 -7.74
CA ASP A 113 19.25 10.20 -7.46
C ASP A 113 20.08 8.94 -7.13
#